data_AF-A0A4Q0YKE9-F1
#
_entry.id   AF-A0A4Q0YKE9-F1
#
_cell.length_a   1.000
_cell.length_b   1.000
_cell.length_c   1.000
_cell.angle_alpha   90.00
_cell.angle_beta   90.00
_cell.angle_gamma   90.00
#
_symmetry.space_group_name_H-M   'P 1'
#
loop_
_entity.id
_entity.type
_entity.pdbx_description
1 polymer ?
#
loop_
_entity_poly.entity_id
_entity_poly.type
_entity_poly.pdbx_seq_one_letter_code
_entity_poly.pdbx_strand_id
1 'polypeptide(L)'
;MSICEKTKIELFDDFYDWLKKDGLKPKRSERLHRKKIFAALLSNDAMTLENFTDFQIDHLKAQILALKGVSIQINGNVHFILDIALEVAQNEFIIKAKELYMRCKFENLQEIQKLIIK
;
A
#
# COMPACT_ATOMS: atom_id res chain seq x y z
N MET A 1 7.00 8.56 -14.15
CA MET A 1 5.83 9.09 -13.44
C MET A 1 6.34 10.04 -12.37
N SER A 2 5.88 11.30 -12.32
CA SER A 2 6.28 12.20 -11.24
C SER A 2 5.41 11.89 -10.02
N ILE A 3 6.02 11.41 -8.93
CA ILE A 3 5.33 11.21 -7.65
C ILE A 3 5.05 12.60 -7.08
N CYS A 4 3.77 12.95 -6.90
CA CYS A 4 3.43 14.27 -6.40
C CYS A 4 3.85 14.45 -4.93
N GLU A 5 4.21 15.67 -4.56
CA GLU A 5 4.73 16.01 -3.23
C GLU A 5 3.75 15.64 -2.12
N LYS A 6 2.44 15.81 -2.36
CA LYS A 6 1.38 15.47 -1.42
C LYS A 6 1.43 13.99 -1.01
N THR A 7 1.57 13.07 -1.96
CA THR A 7 1.66 11.63 -1.68
C THR A 7 2.89 11.28 -0.86
N LYS A 8 4.02 11.95 -1.13
CA LYS A 8 5.26 11.76 -0.34
C LYS A 8 5.06 12.16 1.11
N ILE A 9 4.38 13.29 1.34
CA ILE A 9 4.09 13.79 2.69
C ILE A 9 3.15 12.83 3.42
N GLU A 10 2.04 12.44 2.78
CA GLU A 10 1.02 11.59 3.40
C GLU A 10 1.54 10.20 3.77
N LEU A 11 2.42 9.61 2.96
CA LEU A 11 2.92 8.26 3.18
C LEU A 11 4.28 8.21 3.88
N PHE A 12 4.84 9.35 4.29
CA PHE A 12 6.22 9.39 4.76
C PHE A 12 6.44 8.55 6.03
N ASP A 13 5.46 8.51 6.94
CA ASP A 13 5.61 7.80 8.20
C ASP A 13 5.59 6.29 7.99
N ASP A 14 4.66 5.82 7.15
CA ASP A 14 4.60 4.42 6.73
C ASP A 14 5.86 4.00 5.96
N PHE A 15 6.38 4.89 5.10
CA PHE A 15 7.64 4.68 4.40
C PHE A 15 8.83 4.55 5.36
N TYR A 16 8.92 5.45 6.35
CA TYR A 16 10.00 5.41 7.33
C TYR A 16 9.94 4.14 8.18
N ASP A 17 8.75 3.70 8.56
CA ASP A 17 8.56 2.45 9.28
C ASP A 17 8.84 1.21 8.42
N TRP A 18 8.53 1.25 7.12
CA TRP A 18 8.93 0.21 6.15
C TRP A 18 10.45 0.10 6.06
N LEU A 19 11.17 1.22 5.94
CA LEU A 19 12.64 1.23 5.95
C LEU A 19 13.22 0.64 7.26
N LYS A 20 12.61 0.93 8.41
CA LYS A 20 13.03 0.35 9.69
C LYS A 20 12.88 -1.16 9.72
N LYS A 21 11.81 -1.70 9.13
CA LYS A 21 11.60 -3.15 9.02
C LYS A 21 12.63 -3.81 8.11
N ASP A 22 13.09 -3.09 7.09
CA ASP A 22 14.20 -3.51 6.22
C ASP A 22 15.60 -3.38 6.88
N GLY A 23 15.64 -2.93 8.14
CA GLY A 23 16.85 -2.89 8.95
C GLY A 23 17.55 -1.52 8.99
N LEU A 24 16.92 -0.47 8.45
CA LEU A 24 17.45 0.89 8.54
C LEU A 24 17.46 1.36 10.01
N LYS A 25 18.65 1.68 10.53
CA LYS A 25 18.84 2.10 11.94
C LYS A 25 19.49 3.48 12.03
N PRO A 26 18.92 4.42 12.82
CA PRO A 26 19.55 5.71 13.05
C PRO A 26 20.83 5.54 13.89
N LYS A 27 21.95 6.14 13.46
CA LYS A 27 23.23 6.06 14.20
C LYS A 27 23.26 6.86 15.51
N ARG A 28 22.42 7.89 15.66
CA ARG A 28 22.44 8.80 16.82
C ARG A 28 21.06 9.26 17.27
N SER A 29 20.28 9.83 16.36
CA SER A 29 18.97 10.41 16.66
C SER A 29 17.97 10.04 15.59
N GLU A 30 16.88 9.40 15.99
CA GLU A 30 15.76 9.06 15.11
C GLU A 30 15.12 10.31 14.50
N ARG A 31 14.94 11.37 15.30
CA ARG A 31 14.39 12.66 14.83
C ARG A 31 15.22 13.26 13.69
N LEU A 32 16.54 13.33 13.86
CA LEU A 32 17.43 13.90 12.83
C LEU A 32 17.50 13.01 11.60
N HIS A 33 17.47 11.70 11.79
CA HIS A 33 17.48 10.73 10.71
C HIS A 33 16.21 10.81 9.86
N ARG A 34 15.03 10.79 10.51
CA ARG A 34 13.73 10.99 9.86
C ARG A 34 13.69 12.31 9.08
N LYS A 35 14.17 13.41 9.66
CA LYS A 35 14.27 14.71 8.95
C LYS A 35 15.14 14.64 7.68
N LYS A 36 16.26 13.90 7.72
CA LYS A 36 17.15 13.75 6.56
C LYS A 36 16.49 12.96 5.43
N ILE A 37 15.85 11.84 5.74
CA ILE A 37 15.15 11.01 4.74
C ILE A 37 13.99 11.78 4.14
N PHE A 38 13.22 12.51 4.97
CA PHE A 38 12.13 13.35 4.46
C PHE A 38 12.62 14.40 3.47
N ALA A 39 13.70 15.11 3.80
CA ALA A 39 14.29 16.11 2.91
C ALA A 39 14.78 15.47 1.60
N ALA A 40 15.45 14.30 1.67
CA ALA A 40 15.91 13.57 0.50
C ALA A 40 14.74 13.11 -0.40
N LEU A 41 13.65 12.63 0.19
CA LEU A 41 12.44 12.24 -0.52
C LEU A 41 11.79 13.43 -1.25
N LEU A 42 11.70 14.59 -0.59
CA LEU A 42 11.18 15.82 -1.18
C LEU A 42 12.07 16.35 -2.31
N SER A 43 13.40 16.24 -2.17
CA SER A 43 14.35 16.67 -3.19
C SER A 43 14.52 15.70 -4.36
N ASN A 44 13.74 14.62 -4.43
CA ASN A 44 13.89 13.55 -5.44
C ASN A 44 15.29 12.95 -5.45
N ASP A 45 15.92 12.78 -4.28
CA ASP A 45 17.15 12.00 -4.18
C ASP A 45 16.93 10.61 -4.78
N ALA A 46 17.79 10.20 -5.72
CA ALA A 46 17.54 9.05 -6.59
C ALA A 46 17.33 7.75 -5.79
N MET A 47 18.22 7.46 -4.84
CA MET A 47 18.14 6.25 -4.00
C MET A 47 16.94 6.30 -3.05
N THR A 48 16.63 7.47 -2.48
CA THR A 48 15.46 7.61 -1.60
C THR A 48 14.16 7.45 -2.40
N LEU A 49 14.12 7.95 -3.64
CA LEU A 49 12.95 7.85 -4.53
C LEU A 49 12.74 6.43 -5.05
N GLU A 50 13.81 5.70 -5.34
CA GLU A 50 13.76 4.27 -5.69
C GLU A 50 13.15 3.46 -4.55
N ASN A 51 13.70 3.60 -3.33
CA ASN A 51 13.14 2.97 -2.13
C ASN A 51 11.68 3.35 -1.89
N PHE A 52 11.31 4.62 -2.13
CA PHE A 52 9.92 5.06 -1.98
C PHE A 52 9.00 4.40 -3.01
N THR A 53 9.49 4.16 -4.23
CA THR A 53 8.74 3.45 -5.28
C THR A 53 8.50 2.00 -4.88
N ASP A 54 9.51 1.31 -4.37
CA ASP A 54 9.40 -0.06 -3.86
C ASP A 54 8.41 -0.14 -2.69
N PHE A 55 8.53 0.81 -1.75
CA PHE A 55 7.58 0.96 -0.65
C PHE A 55 6.15 1.15 -1.15
N GLN A 56 5.90 1.98 -2.17
CA GLN A 56 4.54 2.18 -2.69
C GLN A 56 3.93 0.88 -3.22
N ILE A 57 4.74 0.04 -3.89
CA ILE A 57 4.30 -1.26 -4.39
C ILE A 57 3.96 -2.19 -3.22
N ASP A 58 4.81 -2.27 -2.21
CA ASP A 58 4.58 -3.13 -1.05
C ASP A 58 3.42 -2.65 -0.18
N HIS A 59 3.31 -1.33 0.00
CA HIS A 59 2.19 -0.69 0.68
C HIS A 59 0.87 -0.99 -0.02
N LEU A 60 0.83 -0.92 -1.36
CA LEU A 60 -0.34 -1.27 -2.15
C LEU A 60 -0.73 -2.75 -1.98
N LYS A 61 0.24 -3.67 -2.05
CA LYS A 61 0.01 -5.10 -1.79
C LYS A 61 -0.53 -5.33 -0.38
N ALA A 62 0.03 -4.66 0.62
CA ALA A 62 -0.42 -4.77 2.01
C ALA A 62 -1.88 -4.30 2.17
N GLN A 63 -2.26 -3.20 1.52
CA GLN A 63 -3.65 -2.72 1.53
C GLN A 63 -4.61 -3.70 0.86
N ILE A 64 -4.20 -4.31 -0.26
CA ILE A 64 -4.99 -5.35 -0.93
C ILE A 64 -5.19 -6.54 0.01
N LEU A 65 -4.12 -7.04 0.63
CA LEU A 65 -4.19 -8.17 1.56
C LEU A 65 -5.05 -7.85 2.80
N ALA A 66 -5.07 -6.59 3.25
CA ALA A 66 -5.89 -6.14 4.37
C ALA A 66 -7.41 -6.19 4.09
N LEU A 67 -7.83 -6.37 2.83
CA LEU A 67 -9.23 -6.64 2.52
C LEU A 67 -9.68 -8.04 3.00
N LYS A 68 -8.75 -8.95 3.31
CA LYS A 68 -9.09 -10.28 3.84
C LYS A 68 -9.75 -10.15 5.21
N GLY A 69 -10.87 -10.84 5.39
CA GLY A 69 -11.66 -10.74 6.62
C GLY A 69 -12.58 -9.52 6.69
N VAL A 70 -12.70 -8.76 5.60
CA VAL A 70 -13.62 -7.62 5.49
C VAL A 70 -14.89 -8.04 4.74
N SER A 71 -16.03 -7.46 5.10
CA SER A 71 -17.29 -7.61 4.38
C SER A 71 -17.47 -6.49 3.35
N ILE A 72 -17.82 -6.85 2.12
CA ILE A 72 -18.12 -5.91 1.03
C ILE A 72 -19.55 -6.08 0.53
N GLN A 73 -20.18 -5.01 0.06
CA GLN A 73 -21.51 -5.05 -0.55
C GLN A 73 -21.41 -4.94 -2.07
N ILE A 74 -21.93 -5.94 -2.78
CA ILE A 74 -21.99 -5.95 -4.25
C ILE A 74 -23.40 -6.35 -4.68
N ASN A 75 -24.03 -5.56 -5.55
CA ASN A 75 -25.37 -5.83 -6.10
C ASN A 75 -26.43 -6.11 -5.02
N GLY A 76 -26.33 -5.44 -3.87
CA GLY A 76 -27.26 -5.64 -2.74
C GLY A 76 -26.93 -6.82 -1.82
N ASN A 77 -25.97 -7.67 -2.17
CA ASN A 77 -25.54 -8.81 -1.35
C ASN A 77 -24.26 -8.50 -0.58
N VAL A 78 -24.17 -9.03 0.63
CA VAL A 78 -22.97 -8.91 1.48
C VAL A 78 -22.09 -10.14 1.27
N HIS A 79 -20.82 -9.90 0.93
CA HIS A 79 -19.83 -10.94 0.74
C HIS A 79 -18.68 -10.75 1.74
N PHE A 80 -18.45 -11.77 2.56
CA PHE A 80 -17.31 -11.81 3.46
C PHE A 80 -16.08 -12.36 2.74
N ILE A 81 -15.00 -11.57 2.67
CA ILE A 81 -13.78 -11.94 1.95
C ILE A 81 -13.02 -12.98 2.78
N LEU A 82 -12.98 -14.21 2.27
CA LEU A 82 -12.29 -15.34 2.90
C LEU A 82 -10.80 -15.35 2.58
N ASP A 83 -10.44 -14.99 1.36
CA ASP A 83 -9.06 -15.06 0.91
C ASP A 83 -8.77 -14.10 -0.25
N ILE A 84 -7.49 -13.78 -0.42
CA ILE A 84 -6.99 -12.90 -1.46
C ILE A 84 -5.74 -13.49 -2.08
N ALA A 85 -5.74 -13.62 -3.41
CA ALA A 85 -4.56 -14.02 -4.16
C ALA A 85 -4.00 -12.80 -4.92
N LEU A 86 -2.69 -12.58 -4.83
CA LEU A 86 -1.98 -11.54 -5.57
C LEU A 86 -1.37 -12.15 -6.85
N GLU A 87 -1.67 -11.57 -7.99
CA GLU A 87 -1.15 -11.92 -9.31
C GLU A 87 -0.28 -10.73 -9.80
N VAL A 88 0.89 -10.58 -9.16
CA VAL A 88 1.75 -9.39 -9.31
C VAL A 88 2.21 -9.18 -10.74
N ALA A 89 2.51 -10.26 -11.48
CA ALA A 89 2.96 -10.18 -12.87
C ALA A 89 1.88 -9.61 -13.80
N GLN A 90 0.60 -9.77 -13.44
CA GLN A 90 -0.55 -9.26 -14.18
C GLN A 90 -1.07 -7.94 -13.62
N ASN A 91 -0.48 -7.42 -12.53
CA ASN A 91 -0.99 -6.26 -11.79
C ASN A 91 -2.46 -6.46 -11.33
N GLU A 92 -2.79 -7.70 -10.94
CA GLU A 92 -4.13 -8.14 -10.58
C GLU A 92 -4.16 -8.79 -9.20
N PHE A 93 -5.32 -8.78 -8.57
CA PHE A 93 -5.61 -9.57 -7.38
C PHE A 93 -6.99 -10.22 -7.50
N ILE A 94 -7.19 -11.29 -6.74
CA ILE A 94 -8.41 -12.08 -6.77
C ILE A 94 -9.02 -12.08 -5.38
N ILE A 95 -10.26 -11.61 -5.28
CA ILE A 95 -11.07 -11.69 -4.07
C ILE A 95 -11.85 -13.01 -4.11
N LYS A 96 -11.71 -13.80 -3.05
CA LYS A 96 -12.47 -15.05 -2.86
C LYS A 96 -13.37 -14.92 -1.65
N ALA A 97 -14.68 -15.07 -1.86
CA ALA A 97 -15.69 -15.25 -0.83
C ALA A 97 -16.52 -16.50 -1.15
N LYS A 98 -17.44 -16.88 -0.24
CA LYS A 98 -18.20 -18.13 -0.34
C LYS A 98 -18.91 -18.32 -1.69
N GLU A 99 -19.49 -17.24 -2.23
CA GLU A 99 -20.29 -17.25 -3.47
C GLU A 99 -19.80 -16.18 -4.46
N LEU A 100 -18.60 -15.64 -4.25
CA LEU A 100 -18.03 -14.60 -5.10
C LEU A 100 -16.57 -14.92 -5.39
N TYR A 101 -16.24 -14.88 -6.68
CA TYR A 101 -14.89 -14.94 -7.19
C TYR A 101 -14.69 -13.77 -8.14
N MET A 102 -13.91 -12.78 -7.72
CA MET A 102 -13.76 -11.53 -8.47
C MET A 102 -12.27 -11.27 -8.73
N ARG A 103 -11.94 -11.05 -10.00
CA ARG A 103 -10.62 -10.60 -10.43
C ARG A 103 -10.65 -9.08 -10.56
N CYS A 104 -9.71 -8.41 -9.92
CA CYS A 104 -9.58 -6.97 -9.87
C CYS A 104 -8.17 -6.58 -10.32
N LYS A 105 -8.03 -5.41 -10.95
CA LYS A 105 -6.71 -4.80 -11.13
C LYS A 105 -6.33 -4.02 -9.88
N PHE A 106 -5.04 -3.88 -9.65
CA PHE A 106 -4.51 -3.09 -8.53
C PHE A 106 -5.05 -1.64 -8.52
N GLU A 107 -5.25 -1.05 -9.71
CA GLU A 107 -5.81 0.30 -9.87
C GLU A 107 -7.25 0.44 -9.34
N ASN A 108 -8.02 -0.64 -9.28
CA ASN A 108 -9.40 -0.62 -8.77
C ASN A 108 -9.49 -0.70 -7.24
N LEU A 109 -8.37 -0.79 -6.51
CA LEU A 109 -8.39 -0.96 -5.05
C LEU A 109 -9.25 0.10 -4.34
N GLN A 110 -9.14 1.37 -4.72
CA GLN A 110 -9.92 2.45 -4.09
C GLN A 110 -11.43 2.29 -4.31
N GLU A 111 -11.84 1.73 -5.44
CA GLU A 111 -13.25 1.46 -5.74
C GLU A 111 -13.76 0.30 -4.88
N ILE A 112 -12.96 -0.78 -4.76
CA ILE A 112 -13.28 -1.92 -3.90
C ILE A 112 -13.38 -1.49 -2.43
N GLN A 113 -12.49 -0.60 -1.96
CA GLN A 113 -12.53 -0.08 -0.59
C GLN A 113 -13.81 0.69 -0.27
N LYS A 114 -14.44 1.34 -1.26
CA LYS A 114 -15.74 2.03 -1.07
C LYS A 114 -16.91 1.05 -0.88
N LEU A 115 -16.73 -0.22 -1.25
CA LEU A 115 -17.75 -1.26 -1.07
C LEU A 115 -17.70 -1.90 0.32
N ILE A 116 -16.68 -1.58 1.12
CA ILE A 116 -16.53 -2.10 2.49
C ILE A 116 -17.67 -1.59 3.36
N ILE A 117 -18.33 -2.53 4.05
CA ILE A 117 -19.35 -2.22 5.05
C ILE A 117 -18.63 -2.03 6.40
N LYS A 118 -18.93 -0.93 7.08
CA LYS A 118 -18.42 -0.62 8.43
C LYS A 118 -19.30 -1.21 9.51
#